data_AF-A0A7S3V493-F1
#
_entry.id   AF-A0A7S3V493-F1
#
_cell.length_a   1.000
_cell.length_b   1.000
_cell.length_c   1.000
_cell.angle_alpha   90.00
_cell.angle_beta   90.00
_cell.angle_gamma   90.00
#
_symmetry.space_group_name_H-M   'P 1'
#
loop_
_entity.id
_entity.type
_entity.pdbx_description
1 polymer ?
#
loop_
_entity_poly.entity_id
_entity_poly.type
_entity_poly.pdbx_seq_one_letter_code
_entity_poly.pdbx_strand_id
1 'polypeptide(L)'
;MFSTRKLLHTTKKRNRSKSSFFFKVLPFLAAMSTFVLLFLIISTFHYSFLSSADESLDFFVKDKVNVSARIDSTPKERKLKIKSNTAIALYESDYNYKPPENSFDLPVDNTVFAHMKECGYGPDFGKYFTLNDSRRSNTNEDKKIYERFFKKRIEEGDFNGRGGTFIELGAFDGLHETNSRFYEACLGWEGLLIEGNPVVYEALLANRPSAHRMSLAPSCKEKGGRVQFADVAVTNAGLPGHAKDYDKRKT
;
A
#
# COMPACT_ATOMS: atom_id res chain seq x y z
N MET A 1 5.24 19.81 97.88
CA MET A 1 3.83 19.90 98.30
C MET A 1 3.02 19.08 97.29
N PHE A 2 2.49 17.93 97.73
CA PHE A 2 1.86 16.91 96.91
C PHE A 2 0.53 17.39 96.30
N SER A 3 0.23 17.00 95.05
CA SER A 3 -1.15 16.95 94.57
C SER A 3 -1.31 15.89 93.49
N THR A 4 -1.74 14.70 93.92
CA THR A 4 -2.23 13.60 93.08
C THR A 4 -3.71 13.80 92.77
N ARG A 5 -4.13 13.71 91.50
CA ARG A 5 -5.53 13.45 91.14
C ARG A 5 -5.67 12.37 90.06
N LYS A 6 -6.03 11.19 90.56
CA LYS A 6 -6.93 10.12 90.05
C LYS A 6 -7.24 10.06 88.54
N LEU A 7 -6.83 8.94 87.94
CA LEU A 7 -7.45 8.34 86.76
C LEU A 7 -8.90 7.94 87.04
N LEU A 8 -9.80 8.27 86.12
CA LEU A 8 -11.16 7.75 86.03
C LEU A 8 -11.31 7.00 84.70
N HIS A 9 -11.37 5.68 84.81
CA HIS A 9 -11.70 4.77 83.71
C HIS A 9 -13.22 4.75 83.55
N THR A 10 -13.73 5.11 82.36
CA THR A 10 -15.14 4.88 82.00
C THR A 10 -15.19 3.98 80.76
N THR A 11 -15.60 2.73 80.96
CA THR A 11 -15.99 1.80 79.90
C THR A 11 -17.35 2.18 79.33
N LYS A 12 -17.42 2.56 78.05
CA LYS A 12 -18.68 2.74 77.32
C LYS A 12 -18.81 1.72 76.20
N LYS A 13 -19.54 0.64 76.48
CA LYS A 13 -20.03 -0.32 75.48
C LYS A 13 -21.30 0.27 74.86
N ARG A 14 -21.33 0.56 73.54
CA ARG A 14 -22.60 0.92 72.87
C ARG A 14 -22.64 0.42 71.41
N ASN A 15 -23.59 -0.51 71.23
CA ASN A 15 -24.30 -0.97 70.03
C ASN A 15 -23.81 -0.63 68.63
N ARG A 16 -23.54 -1.72 67.88
CA ARG A 16 -23.52 -1.81 66.41
C ARG A 16 -24.82 -1.23 65.82
N SER A 17 -24.69 -0.17 65.04
CA SER A 17 -25.75 0.31 64.14
C SER A 17 -25.64 -0.40 62.79
N LYS A 18 -26.65 -1.20 62.43
CA LYS A 18 -26.83 -1.83 61.11
C LYS A 18 -27.05 -0.80 59.97
N SER A 19 -26.98 0.50 60.24
CA SER A 19 -27.17 1.58 59.26
C SER A 19 -25.99 1.79 58.30
N SER A 20 -24.76 1.38 58.68
CA SER A 20 -23.55 1.62 57.88
C SER A 20 -23.43 0.76 56.61
N PHE A 21 -24.20 -0.32 56.48
CA PHE A 21 -24.09 -1.22 55.33
C PHE A 21 -24.90 -0.72 54.13
N PHE A 22 -26.11 -0.19 54.37
CA PHE A 22 -26.98 0.33 53.32
C PHE A 22 -26.40 1.56 52.59
N PHE A 23 -25.66 2.42 53.29
CA PHE A 23 -25.06 3.62 52.69
C PHE A 23 -23.81 3.34 51.83
N LYS A 24 -23.23 2.13 51.87
CA LYS A 24 -22.03 1.78 51.09
C LYS A 24 -22.33 0.99 49.82
N VAL A 25 -23.50 0.36 49.70
CA VAL A 25 -23.86 -0.50 48.55
C VAL A 25 -24.67 0.26 47.49
N LEU A 26 -25.43 1.28 47.91
CA LEU A 26 -26.27 2.09 47.01
C LEU A 26 -25.51 2.78 45.84
N PRO A 27 -24.30 3.38 46.02
CA PRO A 27 -23.59 3.99 44.90
C PRO A 27 -23.03 2.96 43.90
N PHE A 28 -22.72 1.73 44.34
CA PHE A 28 -22.26 0.66 43.47
C PHE A 28 -23.38 0.12 42.56
N LEU A 29 -24.59 -0.01 43.09
CA LEU A 29 -25.75 -0.45 42.29
C LEU A 29 -26.15 0.60 41.25
N ALA A 30 -26.08 1.89 41.59
CA ALA A 30 -26.31 2.98 40.64
C ALA A 30 -25.26 2.99 39.51
N ALA A 31 -23.98 2.81 39.83
CA ALA A 31 -22.90 2.77 38.84
C ALA A 31 -23.03 1.58 37.87
N MET A 32 -23.38 0.40 38.37
CA MET A 32 -23.63 -0.78 37.52
C MET A 32 -24.84 -0.57 36.60
N SER A 33 -25.90 0.07 37.07
CA SER A 33 -27.06 0.41 36.23
C SER A 33 -26.67 1.36 35.09
N THR A 34 -25.85 2.39 35.36
CA THR A 34 -25.39 3.31 34.31
C THR A 34 -24.47 2.64 33.28
N PHE A 35 -23.65 1.67 33.69
CA PHE A 35 -22.75 0.96 32.78
C PHE A 35 -23.51 0.01 31.86
N VAL A 36 -24.52 -0.68 32.38
CA VAL A 36 -25.43 -1.52 31.58
C VAL A 36 -26.21 -0.68 30.58
N LEU A 37 -26.71 0.50 31.00
CA LEU A 37 -27.43 1.40 30.09
C LEU A 37 -26.53 1.93 28.97
N LEU A 38 -25.30 2.32 29.29
CA LEU A 38 -24.32 2.79 28.30
C LEU A 38 -23.93 1.68 27.32
N PHE A 39 -23.74 0.44 27.81
CA PHE A 39 -23.41 -0.70 26.96
C PHE A 39 -24.56 -1.07 26.02
N LEU A 40 -25.81 -0.99 26.49
CA LEU A 40 -27.00 -1.18 25.65
C LEU A 40 -27.12 -0.08 24.59
N ILE A 41 -26.85 1.18 24.94
CA ILE A 41 -26.85 2.31 23.97
C ILE A 41 -25.73 2.13 22.92
N ILE A 42 -24.52 1.74 23.32
CA ILE A 42 -23.42 1.51 22.38
C ILE A 42 -23.76 0.32 21.47
N SER A 43 -24.35 -0.75 22.01
CA SER A 43 -24.74 -1.93 21.23
C SER A 43 -25.85 -1.60 20.22
N THR A 44 -26.85 -0.78 20.59
CA THR A 44 -27.89 -0.34 19.66
C THR A 44 -27.35 0.61 18.60
N PHE A 45 -26.45 1.54 18.95
CA PHE A 45 -25.77 2.40 17.96
C PHE A 45 -24.89 1.58 16.99
N HIS A 46 -24.18 0.57 17.48
CA HIS A 46 -23.36 -0.29 16.62
C HIS A 46 -24.22 -1.14 15.68
N TYR A 47 -25.36 -1.65 16.17
CA TYR A 47 -26.32 -2.40 15.35
C TYR A 47 -26.99 -1.51 14.29
N SER A 48 -27.42 -0.30 14.65
CA SER A 48 -27.98 0.67 13.69
C SER A 48 -26.95 1.13 12.65
N PHE A 49 -25.68 1.30 13.05
CA PHE A 49 -24.60 1.65 12.13
C PHE A 49 -24.31 0.51 11.13
N LEU A 50 -24.20 -0.73 11.61
CA LEU A 50 -24.01 -1.90 10.75
C LEU A 50 -25.20 -2.14 9.82
N SER A 51 -26.44 -1.96 10.30
CA SER A 51 -27.65 -2.04 9.47
C SER A 51 -27.70 -0.95 8.38
N SER A 52 -27.23 0.27 8.68
CA SER A 52 -27.17 1.35 7.69
C SER A 52 -26.06 1.14 6.64
N ALA A 53 -24.95 0.50 7.03
CA ALA A 53 -23.88 0.15 6.11
C ALA A 53 -24.34 -0.92 5.10
N ASP A 54 -25.14 -1.90 5.54
CA ASP A 54 -25.67 -2.97 4.69
C ASP A 54 -26.69 -2.45 3.68
N GLU A 55 -27.62 -1.56 4.09
CA GLU A 55 -28.55 -0.90 3.15
C GLU A 55 -27.83 0.02 2.15
N SER A 56 -26.73 0.67 2.55
CA SER A 56 -25.94 1.50 1.65
C SER A 56 -25.16 0.69 0.61
N LEU A 57 -24.69 -0.52 0.97
CA LEU A 57 -24.01 -1.41 0.03
C LEU A 57 -25.00 -1.99 -0.98
N ASP A 58 -26.21 -2.33 -0.55
CA ASP A 58 -27.25 -2.88 -1.41
C ASP A 58 -27.82 -1.81 -2.38
N PHE A 59 -27.79 -0.53 -1.99
CA PHE A 59 -28.06 0.61 -2.88
C PHE A 59 -26.97 0.80 -3.95
N PHE A 60 -25.68 0.69 -3.58
CA PHE A 60 -24.57 0.83 -4.53
C PHE A 60 -24.43 -0.34 -5.52
N VAL A 61 -24.88 -1.55 -5.13
CA VAL A 61 -24.84 -2.74 -6.01
C VAL A 61 -26.02 -2.76 -6.99
N LYS A 62 -27.19 -2.21 -6.63
CA LYS A 62 -28.37 -2.20 -7.52
C LYS A 62 -28.33 -1.15 -8.63
N ASP A 63 -27.58 -0.06 -8.47
CA ASP A 63 -27.56 1.04 -9.45
C ASP A 63 -26.60 0.85 -10.64
N LYS A 64 -25.92 -0.30 -10.75
CA LYS A 64 -25.03 -0.61 -11.89
C LYS A 64 -25.56 -1.64 -12.89
N VAL A 65 -26.82 -2.06 -12.79
CA VAL A 65 -27.43 -2.98 -13.78
C VAL A 65 -28.79 -2.45 -14.22
N ASN A 66 -28.80 -1.35 -14.96
CA ASN A 66 -29.87 -1.04 -15.93
C ASN A 66 -29.43 0.10 -16.85
N VAL A 67 -28.70 -0.26 -17.91
CA VAL A 67 -28.54 0.61 -19.08
C VAL A 67 -29.28 -0.04 -20.24
N SER A 68 -30.58 0.16 -20.31
CA SER A 68 -31.33 0.06 -21.56
C SER A 68 -31.15 1.39 -22.30
N ALA A 69 -30.09 1.51 -23.11
CA ALA A 69 -29.93 2.67 -23.97
C ALA A 69 -30.88 2.55 -25.18
N ARG A 70 -31.89 3.43 -25.21
CA ARG A 70 -32.67 3.78 -26.41
C ARG A 70 -31.69 4.18 -27.52
N ILE A 71 -31.73 3.47 -28.64
CA ILE A 71 -31.08 3.89 -29.88
C ILE A 71 -31.98 4.97 -30.48
N ASP A 72 -31.55 6.22 -30.39
CA ASP A 72 -32.05 7.28 -31.27
C ASP A 72 -30.96 7.70 -32.25
N SER A 73 -31.43 8.08 -33.41
CA SER A 73 -30.82 7.98 -34.73
C SER A 73 -29.76 9.04 -35.04
N THR A 74 -28.58 8.54 -35.45
CA THR A 74 -27.54 9.16 -36.30
C THR A 74 -27.00 10.56 -35.97
N PRO A 75 -25.67 10.63 -35.75
CA PRO A 75 -24.83 11.46 -36.60
C PRO A 75 -23.56 10.72 -37.07
N LYS A 76 -23.37 10.71 -38.40
CA LYS A 76 -22.19 10.32 -39.19
C LYS A 76 -21.04 9.65 -38.42
N GLU A 77 -20.97 8.32 -38.50
CA GLU A 77 -19.76 7.55 -38.20
C GLU A 77 -18.56 8.11 -38.99
N ARG A 78 -17.72 8.91 -38.34
CA ARG A 78 -16.28 8.80 -38.62
C ARG A 78 -15.84 7.52 -37.93
N LYS A 79 -15.77 6.43 -38.70
CA LYS A 79 -15.04 5.23 -38.31
C LYS A 79 -13.59 5.62 -38.01
N LEU A 80 -13.30 5.95 -36.76
CA LEU A 80 -11.95 5.92 -36.26
C LEU A 80 -11.57 4.43 -36.23
N LYS A 81 -10.94 3.95 -37.31
CA LYS A 81 -10.33 2.62 -37.33
C LYS A 81 -9.33 2.57 -36.18
N ILE A 82 -9.69 1.89 -35.11
CA ILE A 82 -8.84 1.63 -33.96
C ILE A 82 -7.62 0.84 -34.48
N LYS A 83 -6.47 1.52 -34.58
CA LYS A 83 -5.15 0.95 -34.86
C LYS A 83 -4.47 0.44 -33.57
N SER A 84 -5.22 0.02 -32.56
CA SER A 84 -4.64 -0.36 -31.25
C SER A 84 -3.73 -1.58 -31.36
N ASN A 85 -4.08 -2.56 -32.20
CA ASN A 85 -3.35 -3.82 -32.27
C ASN A 85 -2.00 -3.72 -33.01
N THR A 86 -1.76 -2.66 -33.79
CA THR A 86 -0.47 -2.48 -34.50
C THR A 86 0.57 -1.79 -33.63
N ALA A 87 0.17 -0.88 -32.74
CA ALA A 87 1.12 -0.14 -31.92
C ALA A 87 1.80 -1.02 -30.87
N ILE A 88 1.03 -1.84 -30.14
CA ILE A 88 1.58 -2.74 -29.11
C ILE A 88 2.47 -3.82 -29.76
N ALA A 89 2.03 -4.39 -30.89
CA ALA A 89 2.81 -5.38 -31.64
C ALA A 89 4.19 -4.84 -32.08
N LEU A 90 4.28 -3.55 -32.43
CA LEU A 90 5.58 -2.91 -32.72
C LEU A 90 6.45 -2.81 -31.47
N TYR A 91 5.87 -2.54 -30.29
CA TYR A 91 6.67 -2.50 -29.06
C TYR A 91 7.14 -3.89 -28.62
N GLU A 92 6.32 -4.92 -28.84
CA GLU A 92 6.68 -6.32 -28.60
C GLU A 92 7.85 -6.75 -29.48
N SER A 93 7.83 -6.41 -30.78
CA SER A 93 8.90 -6.77 -31.71
C SER A 93 10.19 -5.98 -31.48
N ASP A 94 10.08 -4.66 -31.28
CA ASP A 94 11.25 -3.78 -31.30
C ASP A 94 11.93 -3.67 -29.94
N TYR A 95 11.17 -3.81 -28.85
CA TYR A 95 11.64 -3.58 -27.48
C TYR A 95 11.37 -4.74 -26.53
N ASN A 96 11.04 -5.94 -27.05
CA ASN A 96 10.71 -7.11 -26.24
C ASN A 96 9.71 -6.79 -25.11
N TYR A 97 8.72 -5.95 -25.41
CA TYR A 97 7.73 -5.52 -24.42
C TYR A 97 6.94 -6.72 -23.88
N LYS A 98 6.69 -6.72 -22.56
CA LYS A 98 5.83 -7.67 -21.86
C LYS A 98 4.76 -6.90 -21.06
N PRO A 99 3.46 -7.19 -21.27
CA PRO A 99 2.40 -6.65 -20.41
C PRO A 99 2.43 -7.31 -19.02
N PRO A 100 1.67 -6.76 -18.04
CA PRO A 100 1.40 -7.43 -16.79
C PRO A 100 0.86 -8.83 -17.02
N GLU A 101 1.36 -9.80 -16.25
CA GLU A 101 0.83 -11.16 -16.23
C GLU A 101 -0.53 -11.18 -15.54
N ASN A 102 -1.44 -12.05 -15.98
CA ASN A 102 -2.76 -12.14 -15.36
C ASN A 102 -2.60 -12.57 -13.90
N SER A 103 -3.39 -11.99 -13.02
CA SER A 103 -3.38 -12.33 -11.59
C SER A 103 -3.63 -13.82 -11.29
N PHE A 104 -4.26 -14.56 -12.22
CA PHE A 104 -4.46 -16.01 -12.13
C PHE A 104 -3.20 -16.84 -12.44
N ASP A 105 -2.27 -16.27 -13.22
CA ASP A 105 -1.02 -16.93 -13.63
C ASP A 105 0.14 -16.61 -12.68
N LEU A 106 -0.04 -15.62 -11.80
CA LEU A 106 0.95 -15.25 -10.79
C LEU A 106 1.00 -16.29 -9.65
N PRO A 107 2.18 -16.56 -9.08
CA PRO A 107 2.28 -17.36 -7.87
C PRO A 107 1.33 -16.84 -6.79
N VAL A 108 0.65 -17.76 -6.09
CA VAL A 108 -0.36 -17.47 -5.03
C VAL A 108 0.22 -16.64 -3.86
N ASP A 109 1.51 -16.34 -3.87
CA ASP A 109 2.18 -15.36 -3.00
C ASP A 109 1.81 -13.89 -3.32
N ASN A 110 0.94 -13.61 -4.29
CA ASN A 110 0.37 -12.27 -4.53
C ASN A 110 -0.98 -12.04 -3.82
N THR A 111 -1.28 -12.81 -2.78
CA THR A 111 -2.46 -12.57 -1.95
C THR A 111 -2.33 -11.22 -1.22
N VAL A 112 -3.47 -10.58 -0.94
CA VAL A 112 -3.55 -9.39 -0.06
C VAL A 112 -2.74 -9.57 1.23
N PHE A 113 -2.68 -10.81 1.74
CA PHE A 113 -1.92 -11.19 2.93
C PHE A 113 -0.39 -11.06 2.76
N ALA A 114 0.15 -11.46 1.61
CA ALA A 114 1.57 -11.33 1.31
C ALA A 114 1.99 -9.86 1.16
N HIS A 115 1.17 -9.04 0.49
CA HIS A 115 1.36 -7.60 0.41
C HIS A 115 1.37 -6.95 1.81
N MET A 116 0.43 -7.31 2.69
CA MET A 116 0.42 -6.81 4.08
C MET A 116 1.63 -7.27 4.89
N LYS A 117 2.16 -8.47 4.62
CA LYS A 117 3.32 -9.01 5.32
C LYS A 117 4.59 -8.21 5.02
N GLU A 118 4.81 -7.87 3.76
CA GLU A 118 5.98 -7.10 3.32
C GLU A 118 5.84 -5.60 3.63
N CYS A 119 4.68 -5.00 3.33
CA CYS A 119 4.51 -3.56 3.39
C CYS A 119 4.23 -3.01 4.79
N GLY A 120 3.58 -3.81 5.65
CA GLY A 120 3.03 -3.30 6.90
C GLY A 120 1.81 -2.41 6.65
N TYR A 121 1.62 -1.40 7.50
CA TYR A 121 0.45 -0.53 7.47
C TYR A 121 0.82 0.87 7.02
N GLY A 122 0.02 1.43 6.11
CA GLY A 122 0.10 2.85 5.76
C GLY A 122 -0.40 3.74 6.90
N PRO A 123 -0.01 5.03 6.91
CA PRO A 123 0.87 5.68 5.94
C PRO A 123 2.37 5.50 6.23
N ASP A 124 2.75 4.77 7.28
CA ASP A 124 4.18 4.65 7.61
C ASP A 124 4.93 3.59 6.80
N PHE A 125 4.25 2.49 6.44
CA PHE A 125 4.83 1.35 5.70
C PHE A 125 6.17 0.87 6.28
N GLY A 126 6.32 0.94 7.60
CA GLY A 126 7.61 0.74 8.27
C GLY A 126 8.26 -0.63 8.03
N LYS A 127 7.47 -1.67 7.73
CA LYS A 127 8.02 -2.99 7.36
C LYS A 127 8.73 -2.94 6.01
N TYR A 128 8.13 -2.29 5.00
CA TYR A 128 8.78 -2.14 3.71
C TYR A 128 10.09 -1.37 3.84
N PHE A 129 10.05 -0.25 4.56
CA PHE A 129 11.18 0.65 4.68
C PHE A 129 12.33 0.11 5.56
N THR A 130 12.20 -1.11 6.10
CA THR A 130 13.24 -1.84 6.84
C THR A 130 13.72 -3.11 6.14
N LEU A 131 13.23 -3.38 4.92
CA LEU A 131 13.75 -4.47 4.09
C LEU A 131 15.23 -4.27 3.75
N ASN A 132 15.90 -5.37 3.43
CA ASN A 132 17.29 -5.38 2.96
C ASN A 132 17.45 -4.53 1.69
N ASP A 133 18.62 -3.92 1.52
CA ASP A 133 18.99 -3.13 0.33
C ASP A 133 18.81 -3.92 -0.98
N SER A 134 18.89 -5.25 -0.93
CA SER A 134 18.60 -6.13 -2.07
C SER A 134 17.16 -6.12 -2.58
N ARG A 135 16.26 -5.41 -1.89
CA ARG A 135 14.81 -5.35 -2.15
C ARG A 135 14.30 -3.90 -2.22
N ARG A 136 15.22 -2.93 -2.23
CA ARG A 136 14.97 -1.51 -1.93
C ARG A 136 15.74 -0.59 -2.86
N SER A 137 15.32 0.66 -2.89
CA SER A 137 16.06 1.73 -3.55
C SER A 137 17.44 1.93 -2.94
N ASN A 138 18.36 2.45 -3.75
CA ASN A 138 19.64 2.89 -3.21
C ASN A 138 19.45 4.11 -2.30
N THR A 139 20.09 4.11 -1.13
CA THR A 139 20.06 5.22 -0.16
C THR A 139 18.66 5.70 0.27
N ASN A 140 17.64 4.84 0.20
CA ASN A 140 16.24 5.15 0.54
C ASN A 140 15.61 6.27 -0.31
N GLU A 141 15.96 6.36 -1.59
CA GLU A 141 15.32 7.28 -2.55
C GLU A 141 13.80 7.10 -2.63
N ASP A 142 13.31 5.85 -2.70
CA ASP A 142 11.89 5.50 -2.66
C ASP A 142 11.14 6.14 -1.47
N LYS A 143 11.70 5.97 -0.27
CA LYS A 143 11.14 6.51 0.97
C LYS A 143 11.13 8.03 0.97
N LYS A 144 12.23 8.66 0.52
CA LYS A 144 12.34 10.13 0.48
C LYS A 144 11.27 10.72 -0.44
N ILE A 145 11.05 10.14 -1.62
CA ILE A 145 10.00 10.59 -2.54
C ILE A 145 8.62 10.38 -1.89
N TYR A 146 8.36 9.22 -1.29
CA TYR A 146 7.11 8.94 -0.59
C TYR A 146 6.79 9.96 0.50
N GLU A 147 7.73 10.18 1.42
CA GLU A 147 7.56 11.10 2.55
C GLU A 147 7.40 12.55 2.09
N ARG A 148 8.11 12.94 1.03
CA ARG A 148 8.11 14.33 0.54
C ARG A 148 6.81 14.73 -0.15
N PHE A 149 6.22 13.81 -0.92
CA PHE A 149 5.13 14.14 -1.85
C PHE A 149 3.80 13.46 -1.55
N PHE A 150 3.81 12.31 -0.88
CA PHE A 150 2.64 11.44 -0.79
C PHE A 150 2.15 11.22 0.64
N LYS A 151 3.05 10.98 1.59
CA LYS A 151 2.68 10.62 2.97
C LYS A 151 1.69 11.58 3.60
N LYS A 152 2.00 12.88 3.58
CA LYS A 152 1.16 13.93 4.17
C LYS A 152 -0.26 13.95 3.58
N ARG A 153 -0.37 13.82 2.25
CA ARG A 153 -1.66 13.81 1.56
C ARG A 153 -2.49 12.54 1.87
N ILE A 154 -1.85 11.42 2.22
CA ILE A 154 -2.55 10.22 2.71
C ILE A 154 -3.03 10.44 4.14
N GLU A 155 -2.19 11.01 5.01
CA GLU A 155 -2.52 11.35 6.40
C GLU A 155 -3.69 12.34 6.49
N GLU A 156 -3.72 13.33 5.59
CA GLU A 156 -4.77 14.35 5.52
C GLU A 156 -6.05 13.85 4.83
N GLY A 157 -6.02 12.65 4.23
CA GLY A 157 -7.16 12.06 3.54
C GLY A 157 -7.44 12.63 2.13
N ASP A 158 -6.54 13.45 1.58
CA ASP A 158 -6.64 14.02 0.23
C ASP A 158 -6.66 12.94 -0.86
N PHE A 159 -6.01 11.80 -0.60
CA PHE A 159 -6.06 10.61 -1.44
C PHE A 159 -5.70 9.36 -0.64
N ASN A 160 -6.19 8.19 -1.05
CA ASN A 160 -6.01 6.93 -0.31
C ASN A 160 -4.69 6.20 -0.57
N GLY A 161 -3.73 6.82 -1.25
CA GLY A 161 -2.46 6.20 -1.62
C GLY A 161 -2.49 5.33 -2.88
N ARG A 162 -3.65 4.97 -3.42
CA ARG A 162 -3.79 3.96 -4.49
C ARG A 162 -4.06 4.57 -5.86
N GLY A 163 -3.94 3.73 -6.91
CA GLY A 163 -4.32 4.07 -8.28
C GLY A 163 -3.40 5.08 -8.96
N GLY A 164 -2.16 5.23 -8.48
CA GLY A 164 -1.15 6.01 -9.18
C GLY A 164 -0.45 5.19 -10.27
N THR A 165 0.36 5.89 -11.06
CA THR A 165 1.19 5.26 -12.09
C THR A 165 2.64 5.72 -12.00
N PHE A 166 3.57 4.89 -12.45
CA PHE A 166 4.99 5.24 -12.51
C PHE A 166 5.68 4.75 -13.79
N ILE A 167 6.83 5.36 -14.08
CA ILE A 167 7.80 4.88 -15.06
C ILE A 167 9.17 4.83 -14.39
N GLU A 168 9.90 3.73 -14.57
CA GLU A 168 11.25 3.57 -14.07
C GLU A 168 12.18 3.21 -15.24
N LEU A 169 13.20 4.04 -15.45
CA LEU A 169 14.24 3.82 -16.45
C LEU A 169 15.52 3.36 -15.73
N GLY A 170 16.08 2.24 -16.20
CA GLY A 170 17.13 1.53 -15.47
C GLY A 170 16.56 0.70 -14.32
N ALA A 171 15.49 -0.06 -14.60
CA ALA A 171 14.81 -0.89 -13.60
C ALA A 171 15.66 -2.06 -13.08
N PHE A 172 16.84 -2.30 -13.68
CA PHE A 172 17.76 -3.36 -13.33
C PHE A 172 17.04 -4.71 -13.25
N ASP A 173 17.23 -5.47 -12.17
CA ASP A 173 16.57 -6.76 -11.96
C ASP A 173 15.19 -6.63 -11.29
N GLY A 174 14.72 -5.40 -11.04
CA GLY A 174 13.43 -5.12 -10.42
C GLY A 174 13.36 -5.30 -8.90
N LEU A 175 14.47 -5.70 -8.24
CA LEU A 175 14.56 -5.86 -6.78
C LEU A 175 15.65 -5.00 -6.14
N HIS A 176 16.84 -4.96 -6.74
CA HIS A 176 17.99 -4.22 -6.23
C HIS A 176 17.97 -2.79 -6.78
N GLU A 177 18.22 -1.81 -5.91
CA GLU A 177 18.29 -0.37 -6.25
C GLU A 177 17.06 0.18 -7.00
N THR A 178 15.90 -0.45 -6.85
CA THR A 178 14.65 -0.02 -7.50
C THR A 178 13.94 1.08 -6.72
N ASN A 179 13.56 2.13 -7.42
CA ASN A 179 12.84 3.28 -6.89
C ASN A 179 11.32 3.10 -6.94
N SER A 180 10.80 2.24 -7.82
CA SER A 180 9.36 2.09 -8.03
C SER A 180 8.70 0.98 -7.20
N ARG A 181 9.48 0.02 -6.71
CA ARG A 181 8.94 -1.21 -6.11
C ARG A 181 8.00 -0.96 -4.94
N PHE A 182 8.28 0.06 -4.13
CA PHE A 182 7.41 0.48 -3.04
C PHE A 182 6.01 0.88 -3.55
N TYR A 183 5.96 1.67 -4.61
CA TYR A 183 4.72 2.19 -5.18
C TYR A 183 3.87 1.06 -5.79
N GLU A 184 4.50 0.11 -6.47
CA GLU A 184 3.81 -1.08 -6.96
C GLU A 184 3.33 -1.97 -5.80
N ALA A 185 4.26 -2.44 -4.95
CA ALA A 185 3.97 -3.48 -3.98
C ALA A 185 3.08 -3.02 -2.82
N CYS A 186 3.23 -1.78 -2.36
CA CYS A 186 2.56 -1.27 -1.16
C CYS A 186 1.40 -0.32 -1.46
N LEU A 187 1.50 0.43 -2.56
CA LEU A 187 0.45 1.36 -2.97
C LEU A 187 -0.41 0.82 -4.12
N GLY A 188 -0.03 -0.29 -4.75
CA GLY A 188 -0.76 -0.90 -5.86
C GLY A 188 -0.76 -0.02 -7.11
N TRP A 189 0.31 0.73 -7.34
CA TRP A 189 0.45 1.55 -8.54
C TRP A 189 0.81 0.69 -9.74
N GLU A 190 0.30 1.08 -10.91
CA GLU A 190 0.65 0.43 -12.17
C GLU A 190 1.87 1.13 -12.76
N GLY A 191 2.77 0.40 -13.40
CA GLY A 191 3.95 1.07 -13.94
C GLY A 191 4.61 0.37 -15.10
N LEU A 192 5.49 1.15 -15.74
CA LEU A 192 6.34 0.73 -16.83
C LEU A 192 7.80 0.71 -16.39
N LEU A 193 8.40 -0.48 -16.45
CA LEU A 193 9.80 -0.75 -16.15
C LEU A 193 10.58 -0.86 -17.45
N ILE A 194 11.64 -0.06 -17.57
CA ILE A 194 12.50 -0.01 -18.75
C ILE A 194 13.92 -0.39 -18.33
N GLU A 195 14.48 -1.41 -18.98
CA GLU A 195 15.86 -1.85 -18.75
C GLU A 195 16.59 -2.06 -20.08
N GLY A 196 17.80 -1.52 -20.20
CA GLY A 196 18.59 -1.57 -21.44
C GLY A 196 19.48 -2.80 -21.56
N ASN A 197 19.86 -3.40 -20.42
CA ASN A 197 20.71 -4.56 -20.36
C ASN A 197 19.89 -5.85 -20.59
N PRO A 198 20.08 -6.56 -21.71
CA PRO A 198 19.29 -7.75 -22.02
C PRO A 198 19.52 -8.91 -21.03
N VAL A 199 20.70 -8.99 -20.40
CA VAL A 199 21.00 -10.05 -19.42
C VAL A 199 20.23 -9.84 -18.12
N VAL A 200 20.16 -8.58 -17.67
CA VAL A 200 19.44 -8.23 -16.45
C VAL A 200 17.93 -8.18 -16.69
N TYR A 201 17.51 -7.81 -17.89
CA TYR A 201 16.10 -7.75 -18.27
C TYR A 201 15.34 -9.07 -18.03
N GLU A 202 15.97 -10.23 -18.25
CA GLU A 202 15.33 -11.52 -17.99
C GLU A 202 15.01 -11.71 -16.49
N ALA A 203 15.88 -11.22 -15.59
CA ALA A 203 15.60 -11.24 -14.15
C ALA A 203 14.47 -10.26 -13.78
N LEU A 204 14.44 -9.09 -14.41
CA LEU A 204 13.34 -8.12 -14.25
C LEU A 204 12.00 -8.74 -14.61
N LEU A 205 11.95 -9.53 -15.69
CA LEU A 205 10.74 -10.23 -16.09
C LEU A 205 10.25 -11.12 -14.95
N ALA A 206 11.10 -11.97 -14.38
CA ALA A 206 10.70 -12.85 -13.29
C ALA A 206 10.29 -12.11 -12.01
N ASN A 207 10.98 -11.01 -11.68
CA ASN A 207 10.83 -10.34 -10.39
C ASN A 207 9.67 -9.35 -10.31
N ARG A 208 9.23 -8.79 -11.46
CA ARG A 208 8.19 -7.75 -11.52
C ARG A 208 7.11 -8.07 -12.55
N PRO A 209 6.44 -9.24 -12.45
CA PRO A 209 5.50 -9.71 -13.47
C PRO A 209 4.20 -8.88 -13.53
N SER A 210 3.88 -8.14 -12.45
CA SER A 210 2.70 -7.28 -12.37
C SER A 210 2.85 -5.94 -13.10
N ALA A 211 4.07 -5.58 -13.53
CA ALA A 211 4.34 -4.35 -14.26
C ALA A 211 4.35 -4.57 -15.78
N HIS A 212 4.20 -3.49 -16.53
CA HIS A 212 4.67 -3.46 -17.90
C HIS A 212 6.21 -3.46 -17.91
N ARG A 213 6.84 -4.27 -18.76
CA ARG A 213 8.30 -4.32 -18.90
C ARG A 213 8.71 -4.11 -20.37
N MET A 214 9.80 -3.40 -20.62
CA MET A 214 10.40 -3.30 -21.96
C MET A 214 11.93 -3.23 -21.91
N SER A 215 12.55 -3.87 -22.91
CA SER A 215 13.99 -3.86 -23.16
C SER A 215 14.35 -2.68 -24.05
N LEU A 216 14.76 -1.55 -23.47
CA LEU A 216 15.06 -0.32 -24.20
C LEU A 216 16.18 0.48 -23.53
N ALA A 217 17.18 0.87 -24.33
CA ALA A 217 18.16 1.90 -23.98
C ALA A 217 17.88 3.17 -24.81
N PRO A 218 17.58 4.33 -24.19
CA PRO A 218 17.30 5.58 -24.90
C PRO A 218 18.59 6.24 -25.40
N SER A 219 19.41 5.50 -26.14
CA SER A 219 20.75 5.89 -26.55
C SER A 219 20.93 5.98 -28.07
N CYS A 220 19.97 5.48 -28.83
CA CYS A 220 20.02 5.49 -30.29
C CYS A 220 19.67 6.88 -30.84
N LYS A 221 20.43 7.35 -31.84
CA LYS A 221 20.14 8.61 -32.56
C LYS A 221 18.94 8.49 -33.50
N GLU A 222 18.69 7.28 -33.97
CA GLU A 222 17.63 6.97 -34.94
C GLU A 222 16.67 5.94 -34.36
N LYS A 223 15.40 6.03 -34.79
CA LYS A 223 14.35 5.08 -34.38
C LYS A 223 14.69 3.67 -34.86
N GLY A 224 14.59 2.69 -33.97
CA GLY A 224 14.91 1.29 -34.28
C GLY A 224 16.41 0.97 -34.33
N GLY A 225 17.27 1.95 -34.03
CA GLY A 225 18.70 1.70 -33.86
C GLY A 225 18.96 0.71 -32.73
N ARG A 226 20.06 -0.03 -32.83
CA ARG A 226 20.55 -0.92 -31.77
C ARG A 226 21.93 -0.43 -31.32
N VAL A 227 22.20 -0.56 -30.03
CA VAL A 227 23.50 -0.26 -29.42
C VAL A 227 23.97 -1.48 -28.65
N GLN A 228 25.29 -1.65 -28.55
CA GLN A 228 25.85 -2.65 -27.65
C GLN A 228 25.75 -2.11 -26.23
N PHE A 229 25.10 -2.89 -25.36
CA PHE A 229 25.09 -2.62 -23.93
C PHE A 229 26.19 -3.46 -23.26
N ALA A 230 26.73 -2.98 -22.15
CA ALA A 230 27.76 -3.70 -21.41
C ALA A 230 27.18 -5.01 -20.84
N ASP A 231 27.90 -6.11 -21.05
CA ASP A 231 27.53 -7.45 -20.58
C ASP A 231 27.95 -7.65 -19.11
N VAL A 232 27.44 -6.80 -18.24
CA VAL A 232 27.70 -6.85 -16.80
C VAL A 232 26.41 -6.58 -16.02
N ALA A 233 26.12 -7.43 -15.04
CA ALA A 233 24.96 -7.28 -14.16
C ALA A 233 25.27 -6.31 -13.01
N VAL A 234 25.40 -5.02 -13.30
CA VAL A 234 25.52 -3.95 -12.30
C VAL A 234 24.54 -2.81 -12.61
N THR A 235 24.06 -2.14 -11.56
CA THR A 235 22.99 -1.14 -11.65
C THR A 235 23.37 0.13 -12.43
N ASN A 236 24.66 0.39 -12.56
CA ASN A 236 25.19 1.50 -13.35
C ASN A 236 25.74 1.08 -14.73
N ALA A 237 25.45 -0.15 -15.17
CA ALA A 237 25.84 -0.62 -16.50
C ALA A 237 25.22 0.25 -17.60
N GLY A 238 25.93 0.36 -18.72
CA GLY A 238 25.57 1.27 -19.80
C GLY A 238 26.26 0.89 -21.10
N LEU A 239 26.48 1.86 -21.97
CA LEU A 239 27.21 1.65 -23.21
C LEU A 239 28.72 1.50 -22.93
N PRO A 240 29.40 0.51 -23.52
CA PRO A 240 30.84 0.39 -23.43
C PRO A 240 31.55 1.68 -23.86
N GLY A 241 32.58 2.08 -23.12
CA GLY A 241 33.35 3.30 -23.39
C GLY A 241 32.73 4.59 -22.85
N HIS A 242 31.49 4.56 -22.35
CA HIS A 242 30.84 5.71 -21.72
C HIS A 242 30.97 5.70 -20.20
N ALA A 243 30.91 4.53 -19.53
CA ALA A 243 31.24 4.41 -18.11
C ALA A 243 32.40 3.42 -17.88
N LYS A 244 33.55 4.00 -17.53
CA LYS A 244 34.85 3.31 -17.45
C LYS A 244 34.99 2.34 -16.28
N ASP A 245 34.03 2.31 -15.36
CA ASP A 245 34.11 1.54 -14.12
C ASP A 245 33.87 0.04 -14.37
N TYR A 246 33.07 -0.31 -15.38
CA TYR A 246 32.86 -1.71 -15.79
C TYR A 246 33.61 -2.11 -17.05
N ASP A 247 34.07 -1.17 -17.89
CA ASP A 247 34.90 -1.46 -19.07
C ASP A 247 36.24 -2.17 -18.74
N LYS A 248 36.70 -2.05 -17.48
CA LYS A 248 37.93 -2.68 -17.00
C LYS A 248 37.77 -4.15 -16.62
N ARG A 249 36.53 -4.64 -16.48
CA ARG A 249 36.25 -6.07 -16.30
C ARG A 249 36.30 -6.73 -17.67
N LYS A 250 37.52 -6.97 -18.18
CA LYS A 250 37.70 -7.82 -19.36
C LYS A 250 37.15 -9.22 -19.02
N THR A 251 36.26 -9.71 -19.88
CA THR A 251 35.86 -11.12 -19.94
C THR A 251 37.05 -12.04 -20.09
#